data_AF-A0ABD2HQL1-F1
#
_entry.id   AF-A0ABD2HQL1-F1
#
_cell.length_a   1.000
_cell.length_b   1.000
_cell.length_c   1.000
_cell.angle_alpha   90.00
_cell.angle_beta   90.00
_cell.angle_gamma   90.00
#
_symmetry.space_group_name_H-M   'P 1'
#
loop_
_entity.id
_entity.type
_entity.pdbx_description
1 polymer ?
#
loop_
_entity_poly.entity_id
_entity_poly.type
_entity_poly.pdbx_seq_one_letter_code
_entity_poly.pdbx_strand_id
1 'polypeptide(L)'
;MNENQQKREEQQQKLGGAVAPLCSSARPPFGFPFPPYGIQLRLMRTMYDAIEQRRVAILESPTGTGKSLSAICASLSWLEDDERRGREEGEQKTEALAERIRSGPTNQNWQPKKLALNF
;
A
#
# COMPACT_ATOMS: atom_id res chain seq x y z
N MET A 1 -49.76 4.62 -1.80
CA MET A 1 -48.40 4.64 -1.21
C MET A 1 -47.45 4.39 -2.37
N ASN A 2 -46.62 5.36 -2.75
CA ASN A 2 -45.92 5.33 -4.03
C ASN A 2 -44.59 4.56 -3.91
N GLU A 3 -44.24 3.76 -4.92
CA GLU A 3 -43.01 2.96 -4.98
C GLU A 3 -41.73 3.80 -4.78
N ASN A 4 -41.83 5.11 -5.01
CA ASN A 4 -40.76 6.08 -4.80
C ASN A 4 -40.53 6.44 -3.32
N GLN A 5 -41.51 6.23 -2.43
CA GLN A 5 -41.32 6.32 -0.97
C GLN A 5 -40.62 5.06 -0.43
N GLN A 6 -40.98 3.89 -0.95
CA GLN A 6 -40.42 2.62 -0.50
C GLN A 6 -38.92 2.47 -0.84
N LYS A 7 -38.50 2.97 -2.02
CA LYS A 7 -37.07 3.04 -2.39
C LYS A 7 -36.25 4.01 -1.53
N ARG A 8 -36.87 5.02 -0.91
CA ARG A 8 -36.18 5.98 -0.03
C ARG A 8 -35.96 5.39 1.37
N GLU A 9 -36.92 4.61 1.86
CA GLU A 9 -36.82 3.93 3.16
C GLU A 9 -35.78 2.79 3.12
N GLU A 10 -35.71 2.01 2.04
CA GLU A 10 -34.66 0.99 1.84
C GLU A 10 -33.24 1.59 1.73
N GLN A 11 -33.11 2.78 1.13
CA GLN A 11 -31.83 3.50 1.09
C GLN A 11 -31.45 4.09 2.45
N GLN A 12 -32.44 4.47 3.27
CA GLN A 12 -32.20 4.97 4.64
C GLN A 12 -31.78 3.83 5.59
N GLN A 13 -32.30 2.61 5.41
CA GLN A 13 -32.05 1.48 6.31
C GLN A 13 -30.64 0.86 6.15
N LYS A 14 -29.94 1.10 5.02
CA LYS A 14 -28.56 0.64 4.81
C LYS A 14 -27.48 1.49 5.51
N LEU A 15 -27.88 2.50 6.29
CA LEU A 15 -27.00 3.36 7.09
C LEU A 15 -27.13 3.13 8.61
N GLY A 16 -27.87 2.10 9.05
CA GLY A 16 -27.96 1.69 10.45
C GLY A 16 -26.72 0.92 10.91
N GLY A 17 -25.77 1.64 11.52
CA GLY A 17 -24.51 1.11 12.01
C GLY A 17 -24.64 0.08 13.14
N ALA A 18 -24.03 -1.08 12.93
CA ALA A 18 -23.42 -1.83 14.02
C ALA A 18 -22.05 -1.19 14.29
N VAL A 19 -21.89 -0.52 15.44
CA VAL A 19 -20.58 -0.15 15.96
C VAL A 19 -19.86 -1.44 16.35
N ALA A 20 -19.04 -1.97 15.45
CA ALA A 20 -18.21 -3.13 15.74
C ALA A 20 -17.22 -2.80 16.87
N PRO A 21 -16.99 -3.72 17.82
CA PRO A 21 -16.16 -3.46 18.98
C PRO A 21 -14.69 -3.29 18.57
N LEU A 22 -14.01 -2.37 19.26
CA LEU A 22 -12.62 -1.91 19.06
C LEU A 22 -11.54 -2.99 19.34
N CYS A 23 -11.83 -4.28 19.12
CA CYS A 23 -10.89 -5.36 19.39
C CYS A 23 -10.84 -6.34 18.21
N SER A 24 -10.10 -5.96 17.17
CA SER A 24 -9.44 -6.92 16.30
C SER A 24 -7.98 -6.52 16.21
N SER A 25 -7.07 -7.44 16.46
CA SER A 25 -5.61 -7.29 16.29
C SER A 25 -5.19 -6.98 14.84
N ALA A 26 -6.13 -6.92 13.90
CA ALA A 26 -5.90 -6.54 12.52
C ALA A 26 -5.97 -5.02 12.36
N ARG A 27 -4.96 -4.43 11.70
CA ARG A 27 -4.95 -3.03 11.33
C ARG A 27 -6.19 -2.69 10.48
N PRO A 28 -6.93 -1.62 10.78
CA PRO A 28 -8.07 -1.22 9.98
C PRO A 28 -7.63 -0.85 8.54
N PRO A 29 -8.53 -0.99 7.54
CA PRO A 29 -8.23 -0.63 6.16
C PRO A 29 -7.72 0.81 6.07
N PHE A 30 -6.55 1.00 5.44
CA PHE A 30 -5.88 2.30 5.32
C PHE A 30 -5.58 3.02 6.65
N GLY A 31 -5.55 2.30 7.78
CA GLY A 31 -5.38 2.92 9.09
C GLY A 31 -6.53 3.86 9.48
N PHE A 32 -7.72 3.70 8.88
CA PHE A 32 -8.84 4.60 9.13
C PHE A 32 -9.32 4.46 10.59
N PRO A 33 -9.58 5.58 11.31
CA PRO A 33 -9.87 5.54 12.75
C PRO A 33 -11.24 4.96 13.12
N PHE A 34 -12.13 4.78 12.14
CA PHE A 34 -13.48 4.26 12.30
C PHE A 34 -13.80 3.25 11.19
N PRO A 35 -14.91 2.49 11.25
CA PRO A 35 -15.37 1.73 10.10
C PRO A 35 -15.65 2.67 8.92
N PRO A 36 -14.90 2.59 7.80
CA PRO A 36 -15.07 3.52 6.69
C PRO A 36 -16.38 3.23 5.94
N TYR A 37 -17.07 4.29 5.52
CA TYR A 37 -18.19 4.15 4.59
C TYR A 37 -17.69 3.60 3.25
N GLY A 38 -18.55 2.90 2.51
CA GLY A 38 -18.19 2.31 1.22
C GLY A 38 -17.63 3.35 0.21
N ILE A 39 -18.14 4.58 0.25
CA ILE A 39 -17.63 5.69 -0.58
C ILE A 39 -16.22 6.12 -0.18
N GLN A 40 -15.91 6.17 1.12
CA GLN A 40 -14.57 6.50 1.63
C GLN A 40 -13.58 5.40 1.24
N LEU A 41 -13.97 4.14 1.38
CA LEU A 41 -13.12 3.01 1.01
C LEU A 41 -12.81 3.00 -0.49
N ARG A 42 -13.79 3.30 -1.35
CA ARG A 42 -13.58 3.43 -2.79
C ARG A 42 -12.62 4.58 -3.10
N LEU A 43 -12.84 5.74 -2.49
CA LEU A 43 -11.98 6.90 -2.63
C LEU A 43 -10.53 6.59 -2.25
N MET A 44 -10.31 5.95 -1.09
CA MET A 44 -8.97 5.57 -0.61
C MET A 44 -8.27 4.58 -1.54
N ARG A 45 -8.99 3.54 -2.01
CA ARG A 45 -8.45 2.57 -2.97
C ARG A 45 -8.04 3.22 -4.28
N THR A 46 -8.90 4.05 -4.85
CA THR A 46 -8.59 4.72 -6.12
C THR A 46 -7.44 5.71 -5.98
N MET A 47 -7.31 6.41 -4.84
CA MET A 47 -6.13 7.23 -4.57
C MET A 47 -4.86 6.38 -4.46
N TYR A 48 -4.90 5.32 -3.66
CA TYR A 48 -3.77 4.40 -3.49
C TYR A 48 -3.29 3.86 -4.84
N ASP A 49 -4.20 3.34 -5.67
CA ASP A 49 -3.89 2.78 -6.99
C ASP A 49 -3.30 3.85 -7.93
N ALA A 50 -3.80 5.08 -7.87
CA ALA A 50 -3.26 6.17 -8.69
C ALA A 50 -1.82 6.52 -8.28
N ILE A 51 -1.53 6.55 -6.97
CA ILE A 51 -0.18 6.81 -6.46
C ILE A 51 0.77 5.66 -6.84
N GLU A 52 0.33 4.42 -6.68
CA GLU A 52 1.09 3.21 -7.04
C GLU A 52 1.42 3.18 -8.53
N GLN A 53 0.46 3.55 -9.38
CA GLN A 53 0.65 3.60 -10.83
C GLN A 53 1.36 4.87 -11.33
N ARG A 54 1.74 5.79 -10.43
CA ARG A 54 2.33 7.10 -10.79
C ARG A 54 1.44 7.90 -11.76
N ARG A 55 0.13 7.89 -11.55
CA ARG A 55 -0.89 8.54 -12.40
C ARG A 55 -1.62 9.66 -11.67
N VAL A 56 -2.23 10.55 -12.46
CA VAL A 56 -3.15 11.58 -11.95
C VAL A 56 -4.57 11.03 -11.93
N ALA A 57 -5.27 11.19 -10.80
CA ALA A 57 -6.68 10.83 -10.65
C ALA A 57 -7.52 12.05 -10.27
N ILE A 58 -8.66 12.21 -10.94
CA ILE A 58 -9.67 13.24 -10.63
C ILE A 58 -10.80 12.55 -9.88
N LEU A 59 -10.99 12.91 -8.61
CA LEU A 59 -11.89 12.20 -7.70
C LEU A 59 -12.86 13.17 -7.02
N GLU A 60 -14.13 13.05 -7.39
CA GLU A 60 -15.24 13.78 -6.78
C GLU A 60 -15.85 12.97 -5.64
N SER A 61 -16.18 13.65 -4.54
CA SER A 61 -16.88 13.06 -3.40
C SER A 61 -17.88 14.07 -2.84
N PRO A 62 -19.07 13.63 -2.39
CA PRO A 62 -20.02 14.49 -1.69
C PRO A 62 -19.36 15.22 -0.51
N THR A 63 -19.85 16.43 -0.20
CA THR A 63 -19.36 17.20 0.95
C THR A 63 -19.69 16.49 2.26
N GLY A 64 -18.85 16.65 3.28
CA GLY A 64 -19.07 16.08 4.61
C GLY A 64 -18.71 14.59 4.77
N THR A 65 -18.23 13.90 3.74
CA THR A 65 -17.86 12.46 3.82
C THR A 65 -16.41 12.21 4.25
N GLY A 66 -15.71 13.21 4.79
CA GLY A 66 -14.32 13.04 5.27
C GLY A 66 -13.31 12.82 4.14
N LYS A 67 -13.44 13.51 3.00
CA LYS A 67 -12.50 13.44 1.86
C LYS A 67 -11.05 13.70 2.29
N SER A 68 -10.81 14.69 3.14
CA SER A 68 -9.46 15.02 3.62
C SER A 68 -8.86 13.89 4.46
N LEU A 69 -9.64 13.34 5.40
CA LEU A 69 -9.19 12.21 6.22
C LEU A 69 -8.90 10.98 5.35
N SER A 70 -9.80 10.66 4.42
CA SER A 70 -9.63 9.56 3.46
C SER A 70 -8.37 9.73 2.62
N ALA A 71 -8.11 10.95 2.13
CA ALA A 71 -6.91 11.24 1.35
C ALA A 71 -5.62 11.03 2.16
N ILE A 72 -5.59 11.52 3.41
CA ILE A 72 -4.43 11.35 4.30
C ILE A 72 -4.20 9.87 4.60
N CYS A 73 -5.24 9.13 4.98
CA CYS A 73 -5.16 7.69 5.27
C CYS A 73 -4.64 6.88 4.07
N ALA A 74 -5.14 7.17 2.86
CA ALA A 74 -4.69 6.49 1.64
C ALA A 74 -3.21 6.76 1.34
N SER A 75 -2.80 8.04 1.40
CA SER A 75 -1.42 8.44 1.11
C SER A 75 -0.41 7.88 2.11
N LEU A 76 -0.74 7.92 3.42
CA LEU A 76 0.15 7.39 4.45
C LEU A 76 0.26 5.86 4.38
N SER A 77 -0.85 5.18 4.12
CA SER A 77 -0.82 3.72 3.96
C SER A 77 0.05 3.31 2.76
N TRP A 78 -0.07 4.04 1.65
CA TRP A 78 0.80 3.83 0.49
C TRP A 78 2.28 4.07 0.82
N LEU A 79 2.59 5.16 1.54
CA LEU A 79 3.96 5.49 1.91
C LEU A 79 4.61 4.40 2.77
N GLU A 80 3.90 3.92 3.79
CA GLU A 80 4.39 2.84 4.65
C GLU A 80 4.64 1.54 3.88
N ASP A 81 3.75 1.21 2.94
CA ASP A 81 3.91 0.05 2.06
C ASP A 81 5.10 0.22 1.11
N ASP A 82 5.32 1.43 0.58
CA ASP A 82 6.46 1.74 -0.30
C ASP A 82 7.80 1.63 0.44
N GLU A 83 7.89 2.19 1.66
CA GLU A 83 9.08 2.06 2.51
C GLU A 83 9.36 0.60 2.90
N ARG A 84 8.31 -0.18 3.15
CA ARG A 84 8.45 -1.61 3.46
C ARG A 84 8.99 -2.39 2.26
N ARG A 85 8.43 -2.19 1.06
CA ARG A 85 8.95 -2.80 -0.17
C ARG A 85 10.41 -2.41 -0.43
N GLY A 86 10.75 -1.13 -0.27
CA GLY A 86 12.12 -0.64 -0.45
C GLY A 86 13.13 -1.32 0.49
N ARG A 87 12.75 -1.58 1.74
CA ARG A 87 13.57 -2.34 2.70
C ARG A 87 13.72 -3.80 2.30
N GLU A 88 12.61 -4.47 1.99
CA GLU A 88 12.60 -5.87 1.57
C GLU A 88 13.46 -6.10 0.31
N GLU A 89 13.39 -5.20 -0.67
CA GLU A 89 14.24 -5.23 -1.87
C GLU A 89 15.73 -5.02 -1.56
N GLY A 90 16.04 -4.12 -0.62
CA GLY A 90 17.39 -3.86 -0.17
C GLY A 90 18.00 -5.10 0.50
N GLU A 91 17.25 -5.71 1.41
CA GLU A 91 17.64 -6.94 2.12
C GLU A 91 17.88 -8.10 1.14
N GLN A 92 16.96 -8.32 0.18
CA GLN A 92 17.11 -9.34 -0.85
C GLN A 92 18.37 -9.14 -1.70
N LYS A 93 18.67 -7.89 -2.10
CA LYS A 93 19.89 -7.57 -2.86
C LYS A 93 21.15 -7.81 -2.02
N THR A 94 21.11 -7.49 -0.73
CA THR A 94 22.25 -7.72 0.17
C THR A 94 22.50 -9.21 0.39
N GLU A 95 21.46 -10.03 0.54
CA GLU A 95 21.59 -11.48 0.69
C GLU A 95 22.06 -12.12 -0.61
N ALA A 96 21.50 -11.73 -1.75
CA ALA A 96 21.94 -12.20 -3.06
C ALA A 96 23.42 -11.83 -3.32
N LEU A 97 23.87 -10.65 -2.88
CA LEU A 97 25.28 -10.27 -2.97
C LEU A 97 26.15 -11.09 -2.02
N ALA A 98 25.70 -11.32 -0.78
CA ALA A 98 26.41 -12.14 0.19
C ALA A 98 26.56 -13.59 -0.33
N GLU A 99 25.52 -14.16 -0.95
CA GLU A 99 25.58 -15.47 -1.59
C GLU A 99 26.60 -15.49 -2.73
N ARG A 100 26.63 -14.46 -3.58
CA ARG A 100 27.63 -14.35 -4.65
C ARG A 100 29.06 -14.29 -4.12
N ILE A 101 29.28 -13.58 -3.01
CA ILE A 101 30.58 -13.55 -2.33
C ILE A 101 30.93 -14.93 -1.77
N ARG A 102 29.97 -15.61 -1.12
CA ARG A 102 30.15 -16.97 -0.57
C ARG A 102 30.43 -18.01 -1.66
N SER A 103 29.79 -17.91 -2.82
CA SER A 103 30.06 -18.82 -3.95
C SER A 103 31.45 -18.66 -4.57
N GLY A 104 32.21 -17.65 -4.13
CA GLY A 104 33.51 -17.30 -4.68
C GLY A 104 33.41 -16.75 -6.11
N PRO A 105 34.48 -16.15 -6.65
CA PRO A 105 34.51 -15.72 -8.04
C PRO A 105 34.35 -16.93 -8.95
N THR A 106 33.26 -17.00 -9.71
CA THR A 106 32.91 -18.10 -10.62
C THR A 106 33.78 -18.17 -11.88
N ASN A 107 34.98 -17.58 -11.87
CA ASN A 107 35.82 -17.45 -13.05
C ASN A 107 37.23 -18.03 -12.84
N GLN A 108 37.49 -19.16 -13.50
CA GLN A 108 38.82 -19.80 -13.61
C GLN A 108 39.85 -18.98 -14.40
N ASN A 109 39.49 -17.81 -14.96
CA ASN A 109 40.37 -16.96 -15.77
C ASN A 109 41.07 -15.85 -14.97
N TRP A 110 40.91 -15.80 -13.64
CA TRP A 110 41.75 -14.93 -12.81
C TRP A 110 43.15 -15.55 -12.70
N GLN A 111 44.02 -15.20 -13.66
CA GLN A 111 45.45 -15.47 -13.57
C GLN A 111 46.10 -14.20 -13.01
N PRO A 112 46.64 -14.21 -11.77
CA PRO A 112 47.51 -13.12 -11.34
C PRO A 112 48.71 -13.16 -12.30
N LYS A 113 48.89 -12.10 -13.09
CA LYS A 113 50.09 -11.96 -13.92
C LYS A 113 51.28 -12.05 -12.98
N LYS A 114 52.00 -13.19 -12.98
CA LYS A 114 53.27 -13.31 -12.28
C LYS A 114 54.18 -12.25 -12.88
N LEU A 115 54.37 -11.15 -12.15
CA LEU A 115 55.50 -10.26 -12.38
C LEU A 115 56.74 -11.11 -12.12
N ALA A 116 57.31 -11.66 -13.20
CA ALA A 116 58.65 -12.19 -13.18
C ALA A 116 59.57 -11.01 -12.87
N LEU A 117 59.88 -10.84 -11.58
CA LEU A 117 61.04 -10.10 -11.15
C LEU A 117 62.25 -10.88 -11.68
N ASN A 118 62.69 -10.50 -12.87
CA ASN A 118 63.97 -10.92 -13.41
C ASN A 118 65.06 -10.13 -12.67
N PHE A 119 65.58 -10.73 -11.60
CA PHE A 119 66.92 -10.44 -11.10
C PHE A 119 67.91 -11.40 -11.77
#